data_AF-A0A374PBS7-F1
#
_entry.id   AF-A0A374PBS7-F1
#
_cell.length_a   1.000
_cell.length_b   1.000
_cell.length_c   1.000
_cell.angle_alpha   90.00
_cell.angle_beta   90.00
_cell.angle_gamma   90.00
#
_symmetry.space_group_name_H-M   'P 1'
#
loop_
_entity.id
_entity.type
_entity.pdbx_description
1 polymer ?
#
loop_
_entity_poly.entity_id
_entity_poly.type
_entity_poly.pdbx_seq_one_letter_code
_entity_poly.pdbx_strand_id
1 'polypeptide(L)'
;KKYKEGRDMCNALEELFADKLEEREKLGMEQGIERGIEQGIRAFVLDHIEEGTPQNIILQKLEKRFSLSPEQAEEYCCRFREG
;
A
#
# COMPACT_ATOMS: atom_id res chain seq x y z
N LYS A 1 2.68 -46.75 -11.70
CA LYS A 1 1.28 -46.45 -11.28
C LYS A 1 1.24 -45.50 -10.07
N LYS A 2 1.92 -45.82 -8.96
CA LYS A 2 2.02 -44.97 -7.74
C LYS A 2 2.40 -43.48 -7.94
N TYR A 3 3.23 -43.17 -8.95
CA TYR A 3 3.64 -41.78 -9.25
C TYR A 3 2.56 -40.90 -9.88
N LYS A 4 1.52 -41.49 -10.50
CA LYS A 4 0.38 -40.72 -11.03
C LYS A 4 -0.56 -40.31 -9.89
N GLU A 5 -0.91 -41.24 -9.01
CA GLU A 5 -1.79 -40.99 -7.86
C GLU A 5 -1.24 -39.92 -6.90
N GLY A 6 0.08 -39.90 -6.66
CA GLY A 6 0.70 -38.85 -5.86
C GLY A 6 0.66 -37.46 -6.51
N ARG A 7 0.69 -37.40 -7.84
CA ARG A 7 0.62 -36.13 -8.59
C ARG A 7 -0.83 -35.63 -8.69
N ASP A 8 -1.79 -36.54 -8.85
CA ASP A 8 -3.21 -36.22 -8.85
C ASP A 8 -3.69 -35.72 -7.47
N MET A 9 -3.13 -36.23 -6.37
CA MET A 9 -3.37 -35.72 -5.01
C MET A 9 -2.81 -34.30 -4.80
N CYS A 10 -1.61 -33.99 -5.29
CA CYS A 10 -1.05 -32.64 -5.21
C CYS A 10 -1.90 -31.62 -6.00
N ASN A 11 -2.34 -31.99 -7.21
CA ASN A 11 -3.16 -31.11 -8.04
C ASN A 11 -4.53 -30.83 -7.40
N ALA A 12 -5.18 -31.84 -6.82
CA ALA A 12 -6.45 -31.66 -6.12
C ALA A 12 -6.31 -30.77 -4.87
N LEU A 13 -5.17 -30.83 -4.19
CA LEU A 13 -4.89 -29.97 -3.04
C LEU A 13 -4.63 -28.51 -3.46
N GLU A 14 -3.92 -28.30 -4.57
CA GLU A 14 -3.71 -26.98 -5.16
C GLU A 14 -5.04 -26.35 -5.59
N GLU A 15 -5.91 -27.08 -6.28
CA GLU A 15 -7.25 -26.58 -6.67
C GLU A 15 -8.12 -26.24 -5.44
N LEU A 16 -8.04 -27.02 -4.36
CA LEU A 16 -8.80 -26.79 -3.13
C LEU A 16 -8.40 -25.51 -2.38
N PHE A 17 -7.17 -25.03 -2.58
CA PHE A 17 -6.63 -23.87 -1.89
C PHE A 17 -6.31 -22.69 -2.81
N ALA A 18 -6.49 -22.84 -4.13
CA ALA A 18 -6.19 -21.82 -5.13
C ALA A 18 -6.83 -20.47 -4.77
N ASP A 19 -8.13 -20.48 -4.48
CA ASP A 19 -8.88 -19.27 -4.10
C ASP A 19 -8.28 -18.58 -2.87
N LYS A 20 -7.91 -19.35 -1.83
CA LYS A 20 -7.31 -18.81 -0.60
C LYS A 20 -5.90 -18.28 -0.82
N LEU A 21 -5.17 -18.84 -1.79
CA LEU A 21 -3.84 -18.37 -2.14
C LEU A 21 -3.94 -17.04 -2.90
N GLU A 22 -4.82 -16.96 -3.88
CA GLU A 22 -5.10 -15.75 -4.65
C GLU A 22 -5.58 -14.60 -3.76
N GLU A 23 -6.48 -14.87 -2.81
CA GLU A 23 -6.94 -13.86 -1.84
C GLU A 23 -5.79 -13.32 -0.98
N ARG A 24 -4.87 -14.20 -0.54
CA ARG A 24 -3.70 -13.80 0.26
C ARG A 24 -2.71 -12.97 -0.55
N GLU A 25 -2.47 -13.34 -1.80
CA GLU A 25 -1.61 -12.57 -2.70
C GLU A 25 -2.19 -11.19 -2.97
N LYS A 26 -3.49 -11.11 -3.25
CA LYS A 26 -4.19 -9.85 -3.46
C LYS A 26 -4.14 -8.95 -2.22
N LEU A 27 -4.43 -9.50 -1.04
CA LEU A 27 -4.35 -8.75 0.21
C LEU A 27 -2.92 -8.27 0.50
N GLY A 28 -1.92 -9.12 0.24
CA GLY A 28 -0.51 -8.78 0.40
C GLY A 28 -0.08 -7.64 -0.54
N MET A 29 -0.53 -7.66 -1.79
CA MET A 29 -0.30 -6.56 -2.74
C MET A 29 -0.99 -5.27 -2.31
N GLU A 30 -2.27 -5.34 -1.93
CA GLU A 30 -3.03 -4.16 -1.47
C GLU A 30 -2.36 -3.51 -0.25
N GLN A 31 -2.01 -4.31 0.77
CA GLN A 31 -1.30 -3.81 1.96
C GLN A 31 0.09 -3.25 1.63
N GLY A 32 0.80 -3.88 0.69
CA GLY A 32 2.12 -3.41 0.26
C GLY A 32 2.04 -2.06 -0.45
N ILE A 33 1.06 -1.89 -1.33
CA ILE A 33 0.79 -0.64 -2.05
C ILE A 33 0.39 0.45 -1.06
N GLU A 34 -0.55 0.17 -0.16
CA GLU A 34 -1.02 1.14 0.84
C GLU A 34 0.13 1.65 1.72
N ARG A 35 0.93 0.72 2.29
CA ARG A 35 2.10 1.08 3.12
C ARG A 35 3.15 1.85 2.32
N GLY A 36 3.37 1.49 1.06
CA GLY A 36 4.32 2.18 0.18
C GLY A 36 3.89 3.62 -0.11
N ILE A 37 2.59 3.83 -0.39
CA ILE A 37 2.02 5.17 -0.59
C ILE A 37 2.15 5.99 0.69
N GLU A 38 1.78 5.43 1.85
CA GLU A 38 1.88 6.12 3.14
C GLU A 38 3.32 6.53 3.47
N GLN A 39 4.29 5.64 3.29
CA GLN A 39 5.70 5.96 3.49
C GLN A 39 6.20 7.04 2.52
N GLY A 40 5.77 7.00 1.26
CA GLY A 40 6.11 8.02 0.27
C GLY A 40 5.55 9.39 0.61
N ILE A 41 4.29 9.46 1.04
CA ILE A 41 3.64 10.69 1.51
C ILE A 41 4.36 11.22 2.75
N ARG A 42 4.68 10.35 3.72
CA ARG A 42 5.38 10.72 4.94
C ARG A 42 6.73 11.36 4.65
N ALA A 43 7.58 10.69 3.85
CA ALA A 43 8.88 11.22 3.46
C ALA A 43 8.74 12.57 2.75
N PHE A 44 7.78 12.66 1.83
CA PHE A 44 7.49 13.89 1.12
C PHE A 44 7.11 15.05 2.04
N VAL A 45 6.22 14.81 3.02
CA VAL A 45 5.80 15.84 3.98
C VAL A 45 6.97 16.24 4.88
N LEU A 46 7.71 15.27 5.43
CA LEU A 46 8.85 15.53 6.32
C LEU A 46 9.93 16.36 5.63
N ASP A 47 10.35 15.99 4.41
CA ASP A 47 11.35 16.74 3.63
C ASP A 47 10.92 18.21 3.47
N HIS A 48 9.66 18.45 3.10
CA HIS A 48 9.17 19.82 2.91
C HIS A 48 9.06 20.60 4.23
N ILE A 49 8.76 19.93 5.35
CA ILE A 49 8.75 20.55 6.68
C ILE A 49 10.18 20.92 7.11
N GLU A 50 11.15 20.03 6.90
CA GLU A 50 12.58 20.29 7.17
C GLU A 50 13.12 21.45 6.33
N GLU A 51 12.69 21.56 5.07
CA GLU A 51 13.01 22.69 4.18
C GLU A 51 12.29 24.00 4.56
N GLY A 52 11.37 23.98 5.52
CA GLY A 52 10.60 25.16 5.93
C GLY A 52 9.53 25.58 4.91
N THR A 53 9.06 24.65 4.08
CA THR A 53 8.00 24.91 3.11
C THR A 53 6.67 25.18 3.83
N PRO A 54 5.92 26.23 3.47
CA PRO A 54 4.62 26.50 4.05
C PRO A 54 3.61 25.39 3.72
N GLN A 55 2.78 25.04 4.71
CA GLN A 55 1.82 23.93 4.63
C GLN A 55 0.91 23.98 3.40
N ASN A 56 0.45 25.16 3.01
CA ASN A 56 -0.40 25.35 1.84
C ASN A 56 0.25 24.80 0.55
N ILE A 57 1.57 24.94 0.41
CA ILE A 57 2.32 24.42 -0.75
C ILE A 57 2.45 22.90 -0.67
N ILE A 58 2.65 22.35 0.53
CA ILE A 58 2.72 20.89 0.76
C ILE A 58 1.39 20.25 0.38
N LEU A 59 0.27 20.80 0.84
CA LEU A 59 -1.09 20.34 0.51
C LEU A 59 -1.34 20.33 -1.00
N GLN A 60 -1.06 21.45 -1.69
CA GLN A 60 -1.22 21.51 -3.15
C GLN A 60 -0.35 20.50 -3.90
N LYS A 61 0.86 20.23 -3.41
CA LYS A 61 1.72 19.20 -4.03
C LYS A 61 1.21 17.79 -3.73
N LEU A 62 0.68 17.53 -2.53
CA LEU A 62 0.07 16.26 -2.17
C LEU A 62 -1.13 15.94 -3.06
N GLU A 63 -2.06 16.90 -3.21
CA GLU A 63 -3.21 16.77 -4.11
C GLU A 63 -2.77 16.49 -5.55
N LYS A 64 -1.79 17.23 -6.07
CA LYS A 64 -1.32 17.07 -7.47
C LYS A 64 -0.51 15.80 -7.73
N ARG A 65 0.32 15.36 -6.78
CA ARG A 65 1.27 14.23 -6.99
C ARG A 65 0.68 12.89 -6.57
N PHE A 66 -0.14 12.88 -5.53
CA PHE A 66 -0.73 11.66 -4.98
C PHE A 66 -2.23 11.55 -5.28
N SER A 67 -2.80 12.50 -6.04
CA SER A 67 -4.23 12.53 -6.38
C SER A 67 -5.14 12.44 -5.15
N LEU A 68 -4.69 13.01 -4.02
CA LEU A 68 -5.40 13.03 -2.76
C LEU A 68 -6.46 14.12 -2.76
N SER A 69 -7.55 13.90 -2.01
CA SER A 69 -8.49 14.99 -1.72
C SER A 69 -7.85 16.00 -0.75
N PRO A 70 -8.36 17.25 -0.71
CA PRO A 70 -7.89 18.24 0.24
C PRO A 70 -7.98 17.75 1.70
N GLU A 71 -9.05 17.02 2.05
CA GLU A 71 -9.20 16.47 3.40
C GLU A 71 -8.14 15.42 3.71
N GLN A 72 -7.85 14.53 2.76
CA GLN A 72 -6.81 13.51 2.91
C GLN A 72 -5.42 14.13 3.02
N ALA A 73 -5.11 15.13 2.19
CA ALA A 73 -3.83 15.83 2.24
C ALA A 73 -3.63 16.52 3.60
N GLU A 74 -4.68 17.14 4.14
CA GLU A 74 -4.66 17.75 5.47
C GLU A 74 -4.49 16.71 6.57
N GLU A 75 -5.21 15.59 6.50
CA GLU A 75 -5.09 14.47 7.45
C GLU A 75 -3.64 13.95 7.52
N TYR A 76 -3.03 13.67 6.37
CA TYR A 76 -1.63 13.22 6.31
C TYR A 76 -0.67 14.28 6.85
N CYS A 77 -0.87 15.55 6.47
CA CYS A 77 -0.01 16.63 6.92
C CYS A 77 -0.13 16.86 8.44
N CYS A 78 -1.32 16.70 9.02
CA CYS A 78 -1.57 16.79 10.45
C CYS A 78 -0.92 15.60 11.19
N ARG A 79 -1.18 14.38 10.72
CA ARG A 79 -0.66 13.13 11.30
C ARG A 79 0.87 13.11 11.40
N PHE A 80 1.59 13.61 10.40
CA PHE A 80 3.06 13.59 10.39
C PHE A 80 3.72 14.81 11.01
N ARG A 81 2.98 15.90 11.28
CA ARG A 81 3.49 17.06 12.01
C ARG A 81 3.53 16.83 13.52
N GLU A 82 2.64 16.00 14.05
CA GLU A 82 2.56 15.67 15.48
C GLU A 82 3.50 14.53 15.91
N GLY A 83 4.33 14.02 15.00
CA GLY A 83 5.24 12.88 15.22
C GLY A 83 6.66 13.27 15.63
#